data_AF-A0A432IGD0-F1
#
_entry.id   AF-A0A432IGD0-F1
#
_cell.length_a   1.000
_cell.length_b   1.000
_cell.length_c   1.000
_cell.angle_alpha   90.00
_cell.angle_beta   90.00
_cell.angle_gamma   90.00
#
_symmetry.space_group_name_H-M   'P 1'
#
loop_
_entity.id
_entity.type
_entity.pdbx_description
1 polymer ?
#
loop_
_entity_poly.entity_id
_entity_poly.type
_entity_poly.pdbx_seq_one_letter_code
_entity_poly.pdbx_strand_id
1 'polypeptide(L)'
;MIPLIPNFPLVDCNSNGVEDTDDITNGTSADCNSNGIPDECDINSGFSLDCNGNSVPDTCDIDAGTAKDCNGNLIPDTCEIIAGGSDCNNNNIIDSCEVLLLGADDCNGNLVPDECDIDCDSNGVIDDCEITADPTKDCDIDGALDLCQYSSEYGGVDALDCDDNLVLDSCQITANAALDCDTDGILDSCETDTDSDGTIDDCDPDDDNDGVADGDDSDPLNNLLCRDVDTDGCDDCSSGT
;
A
#
# COMPACT_ATOMS: atom_id res chain seq x y z
N MET A 1 68.97 -12.51 1.79
CA MET A 1 67.61 -12.54 2.37
C MET A 1 67.32 -11.14 2.86
N ILE A 2 66.64 -10.36 2.04
CA ILE A 2 66.11 -9.05 2.41
C ILE A 2 64.67 -9.34 2.89
N PRO A 3 64.25 -8.94 4.10
CA PRO A 3 62.90 -9.18 4.54
C PRO A 3 61.96 -8.28 3.74
N LEU A 4 61.02 -8.90 3.02
CA LEU A 4 59.88 -8.23 2.42
C LEU A 4 58.94 -7.84 3.58
N ILE A 5 58.99 -6.57 3.96
CA ILE A 5 57.96 -5.95 4.79
C ILE A 5 56.67 -5.88 3.95
N PRO A 6 55.50 -6.22 4.50
CA PRO A 6 54.25 -6.15 3.75
C PRO A 6 53.99 -4.70 3.37
N ASN A 7 53.72 -4.48 2.09
CA ASN A 7 53.36 -3.22 1.48
C ASN A 7 52.03 -2.72 2.07
N PHE A 8 52.09 -1.90 3.13
CA PHE A 8 51.00 -1.01 3.51
C PHE A 8 50.87 0.08 2.42
N PRO A 9 49.67 0.60 2.15
CA PRO A 9 49.42 1.43 0.98
C PRO A 9 50.28 2.70 1.01
N LEU A 10 50.86 3.00 -0.16
CA LEU A 10 51.34 4.30 -0.67
C LEU A 10 51.35 5.47 0.34
N VAL A 11 52.54 5.85 0.82
CA VAL A 11 52.82 7.01 1.71
C VAL A 11 52.50 8.39 1.07
N ASP A 12 52.09 8.42 -0.19
CA ASP A 12 51.61 9.58 -0.95
C ASP A 12 50.43 9.08 -1.79
N CYS A 13 49.27 9.04 -1.15
CA CYS A 13 48.08 8.40 -1.69
C CYS A 13 47.45 9.22 -2.84
N ASN A 14 47.52 10.55 -2.78
CA ASN A 14 47.00 11.47 -3.81
C ASN A 14 48.01 11.71 -4.95
N SER A 15 49.23 11.16 -4.85
CA SER A 15 50.30 11.22 -5.84
C SER A 15 50.75 12.65 -6.20
N ASN A 16 50.70 13.56 -5.24
CA ASN A 16 51.08 14.96 -5.43
C ASN A 16 52.59 15.23 -5.18
N GLY A 17 53.33 14.25 -4.67
CA GLY A 17 54.75 14.34 -4.34
C GLY A 17 55.05 14.80 -2.91
N VAL A 18 54.05 14.92 -2.05
CA VAL A 18 54.11 15.18 -0.60
C VAL A 18 53.62 13.92 0.11
N GLU A 19 54.24 13.55 1.24
CA GLU A 19 53.77 12.41 2.03
C GLU A 19 52.46 12.75 2.75
N ASP A 20 51.56 11.77 2.91
CA ASP A 20 50.25 11.93 3.55
C ASP A 20 50.32 12.70 4.89
N THR A 21 51.30 12.34 5.74
CA THR A 21 51.49 13.01 7.04
C THR A 21 51.90 14.48 6.92
N ASP A 22 52.68 14.82 5.89
CA ASP A 22 53.06 16.21 5.61
C ASP A 22 51.87 16.97 5.00
N ASP A 23 51.04 16.32 4.19
CA ASP A 23 49.83 16.92 3.63
C ASP A 23 48.82 17.31 4.73
N ILE A 24 48.58 16.40 5.67
CA ILE A 24 47.71 16.63 6.83
C ILE A 24 48.29 17.72 7.74
N THR A 25 49.58 17.63 8.08
CA THR A 25 50.21 18.58 9.01
C THR A 25 50.28 20.00 8.45
N ASN A 26 50.47 20.13 7.13
CA ASN A 26 50.49 21.43 6.44
C ASN A 26 49.08 21.94 6.07
N GLY A 27 48.04 21.13 6.30
CA GLY A 27 46.64 21.45 5.98
C GLY A 27 46.35 21.52 4.48
N THR A 28 47.15 20.86 3.65
CA THR A 28 46.89 20.71 2.22
C THR A 28 45.88 19.61 1.94
N SER A 29 45.73 18.65 2.85
CA SER A 29 44.64 17.67 2.89
C SER A 29 43.97 17.63 4.27
N ALA A 30 42.70 17.22 4.31
CA ALA A 30 41.95 17.01 5.55
C ALA A 30 42.11 15.57 6.04
N ASP A 31 42.08 15.37 7.36
CA ASP A 31 42.04 14.06 8.03
C ASP A 31 41.08 14.20 9.22
N CYS A 32 39.80 14.13 8.91
CA CYS A 32 38.75 14.44 9.88
C CYS A 32 38.62 13.35 10.96
N ASN A 33 38.88 12.08 10.61
CA ASN A 33 38.82 10.94 11.52
C ASN A 33 40.16 10.68 12.26
N SER A 34 41.19 11.47 11.97
CA SER A 34 42.52 11.42 12.60
C SER A 34 43.21 10.06 12.49
N ASN A 35 42.99 9.33 11.40
CA ASN A 35 43.58 8.00 11.20
C ASN A 35 44.96 8.05 10.51
N GLY A 36 45.40 9.24 10.08
CA GLY A 36 46.68 9.48 9.41
C GLY A 36 46.67 9.27 7.90
N ILE A 37 45.50 9.08 7.29
CA ILE A 37 45.27 9.00 5.84
C ILE A 37 44.36 10.18 5.45
N PRO A 38 44.70 10.96 4.42
CA PRO A 38 43.84 12.02 3.92
C PRO A 38 42.44 11.54 3.55
N ASP A 39 41.42 12.36 3.82
CA ASP A 39 40.01 12.09 3.55
C ASP A 39 39.79 11.62 2.09
N GLU A 40 40.40 12.30 1.11
CA GLU A 40 40.30 11.93 -0.31
C GLU A 40 40.83 10.53 -0.64
N CYS A 41 41.80 10.06 0.16
CA CYS A 41 42.42 8.76 0.01
C CYS A 41 41.67 7.68 0.76
N ASP A 42 41.13 8.00 1.93
CA ASP A 42 40.24 7.15 2.71
C ASP A 42 38.99 6.77 1.89
N ILE A 43 38.40 7.75 1.19
CA ILE A 43 37.24 7.53 0.32
C ILE A 43 37.64 6.70 -0.92
N ASN A 44 38.69 7.10 -1.64
CA ASN A 44 39.08 6.44 -2.90
C ASN A 44 39.58 5.00 -2.70
N SER A 45 40.12 4.69 -1.52
CA SER A 45 40.53 3.34 -1.14
C SER A 45 39.37 2.46 -0.63
N GLY A 46 38.20 3.06 -0.37
CA GLY A 46 37.01 2.39 0.16
C GLY A 46 37.09 2.09 1.66
N PHE A 47 38.02 2.72 2.39
CA PHE A 47 38.07 2.63 3.86
C PHE A 47 37.00 3.50 4.51
N SER A 48 36.63 4.60 3.86
CA SER A 48 35.54 5.49 4.25
C SER A 48 34.48 5.55 3.16
N LEU A 49 33.22 5.65 3.58
CA LEU A 49 32.10 5.91 2.68
C LEU A 49 31.89 7.43 2.53
N ASP A 50 31.45 7.85 1.36
CA ASP A 50 31.06 9.23 1.02
C ASP A 50 29.87 9.12 0.06
N CYS A 51 28.67 8.99 0.62
CA CYS A 51 27.49 8.71 -0.21
C CYS A 51 26.99 9.97 -0.93
N ASN A 52 27.26 11.16 -0.38
CA ASN A 52 26.79 12.43 -0.92
C ASN A 52 27.79 13.04 -1.94
N GLY A 53 29.01 12.50 -2.02
CA GLY A 53 30.05 12.86 -2.98
C GLY A 53 30.72 14.20 -2.68
N ASN A 54 30.68 14.68 -1.43
CA ASN A 54 31.25 15.98 -1.04
C ASN A 54 32.75 15.91 -0.70
N SER A 55 33.39 14.74 -0.84
CA SER A 55 34.79 14.48 -0.49
C SER A 55 35.12 14.52 1.00
N VAL A 56 34.12 14.45 1.87
CA VAL A 56 34.23 14.28 3.31
C VAL A 56 33.65 12.91 3.68
N PRO A 57 34.36 12.08 4.46
CA PRO A 57 33.82 10.83 4.94
C PRO A 57 32.47 11.00 5.66
N ASP A 58 31.52 10.09 5.41
CA ASP A 58 30.19 10.07 6.03
C ASP A 58 30.27 10.20 7.57
N THR A 59 31.20 9.47 8.20
CA THR A 59 31.46 9.55 9.65
C THR A 59 31.83 10.95 10.14
N CYS A 60 32.55 11.72 9.33
CA CYS A 60 32.94 13.08 9.66
C CYS A 60 31.82 14.08 9.40
N ASP A 61 30.97 13.81 8.41
CA ASP A 61 29.74 14.57 8.22
C ASP A 61 28.80 14.42 9.44
N ILE A 62 28.71 13.21 10.01
CA ILE A 62 27.95 12.96 11.25
C ILE A 62 28.57 13.72 12.43
N ASP A 63 29.87 13.58 12.65
CA ASP A 63 30.58 14.24 13.77
C ASP A 63 30.53 15.78 13.69
N ALA A 64 30.55 16.33 12.47
CA ALA A 64 30.39 17.76 12.22
C ALA A 64 28.92 18.24 12.34
N GLY A 65 27.96 17.33 12.42
CA GLY A 65 26.53 17.61 12.41
C GLY A 65 26.00 18.11 11.07
N THR A 66 26.75 17.90 9.98
CA THR A 66 26.34 18.16 8.59
C THR A 66 25.50 17.04 8.01
N ALA A 67 25.60 15.83 8.58
CA ALA A 67 24.70 14.70 8.35
C ALA A 67 23.88 14.36 9.60
N LYS A 68 22.71 13.75 9.38
CA LYS A 68 21.88 13.13 10.43
C LYS A 68 22.21 11.63 10.49
N ASP A 69 22.33 11.10 11.70
CA ASP A 69 22.43 9.66 11.99
C ASP A 69 21.57 9.43 13.23
N CYS A 70 20.29 9.28 12.98
CA CYS A 70 19.29 9.22 14.03
C CYS A 70 19.36 7.90 14.82
N ASN A 71 19.64 6.78 14.14
CA ASN A 71 19.67 5.45 14.74
C ASN A 71 21.04 5.10 15.37
N GLY A 72 22.08 5.92 15.13
CA GLY A 72 23.41 5.79 15.70
C GLY A 72 24.23 4.64 15.09
N ASN A 73 23.95 4.25 13.84
CA ASN A 73 24.64 3.16 13.16
C ASN A 73 25.90 3.60 12.40
N LEU A 74 26.25 4.90 12.45
CA LEU A 74 27.37 5.56 11.77
C LEU A 74 27.21 5.65 10.23
N ILE A 75 25.99 5.50 9.73
CA ILE A 75 25.61 5.73 8.34
C ILE A 75 24.64 6.92 8.36
N PRO A 76 24.89 7.98 7.57
CA PRO A 76 23.95 9.08 7.48
C PRO A 76 22.57 8.62 7.01
N ASP A 77 21.50 9.20 7.57
CA ASP A 77 20.11 8.95 7.17
C ASP A 77 19.95 9.10 5.65
N THR A 78 20.57 10.12 5.06
CA THR A 78 20.58 10.34 3.60
C THR A 78 21.19 9.18 2.82
N CYS A 79 22.24 8.54 3.34
CA CYS A 79 22.86 7.38 2.71
C CYS A 79 21.96 6.14 2.83
N GLU A 80 21.28 5.98 3.96
CA GLU A 80 20.30 4.90 4.14
C GLU A 80 19.11 5.07 3.19
N ILE A 81 18.61 6.30 3.01
CA ILE A 81 17.57 6.63 2.04
C ILE A 81 18.02 6.25 0.62
N ILE A 82 19.25 6.62 0.23
CA ILE A 82 19.85 6.20 -1.06
C ILE A 82 19.92 4.67 -1.19
N ALA A 83 20.16 3.97 -0.07
CA ALA A 83 20.19 2.51 0.00
C ALA A 83 18.79 1.85 0.06
N GLY A 84 17.71 2.64 -0.01
CA GLY A 84 16.32 2.16 -0.02
C GLY A 84 15.58 2.34 1.31
N GLY A 85 16.10 3.15 2.24
CA GLY A 85 15.35 3.61 3.40
C GLY A 85 14.17 4.49 2.99
N SER A 86 13.08 4.41 3.76
CA SER A 86 11.88 5.21 3.52
C SER A 86 12.04 6.63 4.08
N ASP A 87 11.72 7.63 3.26
CA ASP A 87 11.62 9.06 3.60
C ASP A 87 10.44 9.62 2.80
N CYS A 88 9.24 9.39 3.32
CA CYS A 88 8.01 9.67 2.62
C CYS A 88 7.74 11.17 2.44
N ASN A 89 8.12 12.00 3.42
CA ASN A 89 7.93 13.45 3.41
C ASN A 89 9.14 14.22 2.81
N ASN A 90 10.20 13.50 2.42
CA ASN A 90 11.43 14.00 1.81
C ASN A 90 12.18 15.02 2.67
N ASN A 91 12.18 14.84 3.99
CA ASN A 91 12.85 15.75 4.90
C ASN A 91 14.31 15.36 5.23
N ASN A 92 14.81 14.27 4.62
CA ASN A 92 16.14 13.68 4.80
C ASN A 92 16.37 13.01 6.16
N ILE A 93 15.30 12.60 6.83
CA ILE A 93 15.31 11.74 8.01
C ILE A 93 14.51 10.49 7.63
N ILE A 94 15.00 9.31 8.02
CA ILE A 94 14.27 8.07 7.72
C ILE A 94 12.99 8.05 8.56
N ASP A 95 11.88 7.64 7.96
CA ASP A 95 10.56 7.47 8.58
C ASP A 95 10.63 6.86 9.99
N SER A 96 11.35 5.74 10.14
CA SER A 96 11.51 5.03 11.42
C SER A 96 12.14 5.89 12.52
N CYS A 97 12.99 6.84 12.17
CA CYS A 97 13.58 7.77 13.12
C CYS A 97 12.66 8.94 13.46
N GLU A 98 11.82 9.37 12.52
CA GLU A 98 10.81 10.38 12.79
C GLU A 98 9.84 9.88 13.86
N VAL A 99 9.37 8.64 13.70
CA VAL A 99 8.53 7.97 14.69
C VAL A 99 9.26 7.80 16.03
N LEU A 100 10.44 7.17 16.02
CA LEU A 100 11.10 6.75 17.26
C LEU A 100 11.76 7.88 18.05
N LEU A 101 12.17 8.97 17.40
CA LEU A 101 13.01 10.00 18.01
C LEU A 101 12.44 11.41 17.91
N LEU A 102 11.64 11.70 16.88
CA LEU A 102 11.01 13.01 16.70
C LEU A 102 9.56 13.03 17.17
N GLY A 103 8.98 11.87 17.46
CA GLY A 103 7.63 11.72 17.98
C GLY A 103 6.58 12.02 16.93
N ALA A 104 6.85 11.65 15.66
CA ALA A 104 5.79 11.54 14.67
C ALA A 104 4.74 10.54 15.17
N ASP A 105 3.47 10.82 14.87
CA ASP A 105 2.38 9.89 15.17
C ASP A 105 2.55 8.64 14.28
N ASP A 106 2.35 7.45 14.87
CA ASP A 106 2.45 6.12 14.23
C ASP A 106 1.48 5.20 14.99
N CYS A 107 0.21 5.22 14.60
CA CYS A 107 -0.82 4.50 15.34
C CYS A 107 -0.85 3.01 15.02
N ASN A 108 -0.42 2.60 13.82
CA ASN A 108 -0.39 1.22 13.37
C ASN A 108 0.91 0.49 13.79
N GLY A 109 1.91 1.24 14.24
CA GLY A 109 3.18 0.75 14.75
C GLY A 109 4.10 0.21 13.65
N ASN A 110 3.93 0.63 12.40
CA ASN A 110 4.68 0.16 11.25
C ASN A 110 6.04 0.89 11.08
N LEU A 111 6.34 1.87 11.95
CA LEU A 111 7.52 2.74 11.90
C LEU A 111 7.56 3.68 10.69
N VAL A 112 6.40 4.00 10.14
CA VAL A 112 6.15 5.04 9.16
C VAL A 112 5.27 6.11 9.82
N PRO A 113 5.56 7.42 9.67
CA PRO A 113 4.67 8.45 10.17
C PRO A 113 3.25 8.33 9.60
N ASP A 114 2.22 8.58 10.42
CA ASP A 114 0.82 8.56 9.99
C ASP A 114 0.60 9.49 8.77
N GLU A 115 1.30 10.62 8.65
CA GLU A 115 1.18 11.52 7.48
C GLU A 115 1.60 10.89 6.14
N CYS A 116 2.21 9.71 6.19
CA CYS A 116 2.69 8.94 5.06
C CYS A 116 1.95 7.63 4.82
N ASP A 117 1.05 7.28 5.74
CA ASP A 117 0.11 6.19 5.56
C ASP A 117 -1.13 6.67 4.78
N ILE A 118 -1.96 5.71 4.39
CA ILE A 118 -3.16 5.96 3.60
C ILE A 118 -4.25 6.54 4.51
N ASP A 119 -4.78 7.70 4.12
CA ASP A 119 -5.98 8.34 4.67
C ASP A 119 -6.93 8.59 3.50
N CYS A 120 -7.72 7.57 3.16
CA CYS A 120 -8.52 7.55 1.95
C CYS A 120 -9.67 8.56 1.98
N ASP A 121 -10.22 8.85 3.18
CA ASP A 121 -11.31 9.81 3.36
C ASP A 121 -10.83 11.23 3.69
N SER A 122 -9.51 11.40 3.87
CA SER A 122 -8.82 12.66 4.18
C SER A 122 -9.33 13.35 5.44
N ASN A 123 -9.78 12.57 6.44
CA ASN A 123 -10.28 13.10 7.71
C ASN A 123 -9.17 13.46 8.71
N GLY A 124 -7.92 13.09 8.42
CA GLY A 124 -6.74 13.32 9.26
C GLY A 124 -6.45 12.20 10.26
N VAL A 125 -7.11 11.05 10.14
CA VAL A 125 -6.84 9.80 10.84
C VAL A 125 -6.62 8.74 9.76
N ILE A 126 -5.49 8.05 9.78
CA ILE A 126 -5.19 7.06 8.74
C ILE A 126 -6.12 5.85 8.84
N ASP A 127 -6.33 5.17 7.72
CA ASP A 127 -7.24 4.03 7.60
C ASP A 127 -6.97 2.97 8.68
N ASP A 128 -5.71 2.59 8.88
CA ASP A 128 -5.29 1.61 9.89
C ASP A 128 -5.65 2.05 11.33
N CYS A 129 -5.55 3.34 11.65
CA CYS A 129 -5.97 3.87 12.96
C CYS A 129 -7.47 3.70 13.14
N GLU A 130 -8.24 4.00 12.09
CA GLU A 130 -9.69 3.93 12.12
C GLU A 130 -10.18 2.49 12.30
N ILE A 131 -9.57 1.56 11.58
CA ILE A 131 -9.83 0.12 11.69
C ILE A 131 -9.43 -0.39 13.08
N THR A 132 -8.29 0.07 13.61
CA THR A 132 -7.86 -0.30 14.97
C THR A 132 -8.83 0.24 16.03
N ALA A 133 -9.36 1.45 15.84
CA ALA A 133 -10.33 2.06 16.74
C ALA A 133 -11.71 1.42 16.64
N ASP A 134 -12.12 1.04 15.43
CA ASP A 134 -13.39 0.39 15.14
C ASP A 134 -13.23 -0.68 14.04
N PRO A 135 -12.99 -1.95 14.44
CA PRO A 135 -12.81 -3.04 13.48
C PRO A 135 -14.05 -3.35 12.63
N THR A 136 -15.21 -2.74 12.90
CA THR A 136 -16.39 -2.93 12.03
C THR A 136 -16.34 -2.07 10.77
N LYS A 137 -15.34 -1.20 10.63
CA LYS A 137 -15.11 -0.40 9.41
C LYS A 137 -14.28 -1.11 8.34
N ASP A 138 -13.81 -2.32 8.63
CA ASP A 138 -13.12 -3.24 7.72
C ASP A 138 -13.74 -4.61 7.94
N CYS A 139 -14.96 -4.77 7.44
CA CYS A 139 -15.81 -5.91 7.77
C CYS A 139 -15.36 -7.20 7.09
N ASP A 140 -14.66 -7.09 5.95
CA ASP A 140 -14.07 -8.22 5.22
C ASP A 140 -12.60 -8.49 5.58
N ILE A 141 -11.99 -7.63 6.40
CA ILE A 141 -10.66 -7.79 7.01
C ILE A 141 -9.57 -7.82 5.94
N ASP A 142 -9.72 -6.99 4.91
CA ASP A 142 -8.75 -6.86 3.84
C ASP A 142 -7.72 -5.74 4.10
N GLY A 143 -7.95 -4.93 5.15
CA GLY A 143 -7.11 -3.82 5.57
C GLY A 143 -7.45 -2.48 4.91
N ALA A 144 -8.51 -2.40 4.10
CA ALA A 144 -9.05 -1.16 3.57
C ALA A 144 -10.36 -0.80 4.27
N LEU A 145 -10.56 0.49 4.55
CA LEU A 145 -11.84 0.95 5.08
C LEU A 145 -12.97 0.65 4.09
N ASP A 146 -14.06 0.03 4.57
CA ASP A 146 -15.25 -0.30 3.77
C ASP A 146 -15.74 0.91 2.96
N LEU A 147 -15.75 2.10 3.60
CA LEU A 147 -16.12 3.38 2.98
C LEU A 147 -15.31 3.67 1.71
N CYS A 148 -14.03 3.34 1.72
CA CYS A 148 -13.12 3.60 0.61
C CYS A 148 -13.16 2.49 -0.46
N GLN A 149 -13.82 1.38 -0.15
CA GLN A 149 -14.12 0.33 -1.11
C GLN A 149 -15.42 0.61 -1.87
N TYR A 150 -16.51 1.01 -1.18
CA TYR A 150 -17.80 1.23 -1.86
C TYR A 150 -18.02 2.66 -2.34
N SER A 151 -17.34 3.68 -1.79
CA SER A 151 -17.61 5.07 -2.18
C SER A 151 -16.74 5.53 -3.33
N SER A 152 -17.37 5.85 -4.47
CA SER A 152 -16.67 6.50 -5.59
C SER A 152 -16.08 7.88 -5.26
N GLU A 153 -16.55 8.55 -4.20
CA GLU A 153 -15.95 9.79 -3.69
C GLU A 153 -14.52 9.57 -3.18
N TYR A 154 -14.27 8.41 -2.59
CA TYR A 154 -12.99 8.03 -1.98
C TYR A 154 -12.18 7.04 -2.83
N GLY A 155 -12.52 6.91 -4.12
CA GLY A 155 -11.80 6.06 -5.07
C GLY A 155 -12.28 4.60 -5.13
N GLY A 156 -13.36 4.28 -4.40
CA GLY A 156 -14.05 3.01 -4.44
C GLY A 156 -15.01 2.86 -5.63
N VAL A 157 -15.88 1.84 -5.53
CA VAL A 157 -16.87 1.48 -6.54
C VAL A 157 -18.25 1.33 -5.91
N ASP A 158 -19.20 2.17 -6.33
CA ASP A 158 -20.58 2.16 -5.81
C ASP A 158 -21.28 0.79 -5.99
N ALA A 159 -20.78 -0.06 -6.90
CA ALA A 159 -21.30 -1.41 -7.12
C ALA A 159 -20.98 -2.41 -5.99
N LEU A 160 -20.20 -2.01 -4.97
CA LEU A 160 -19.95 -2.82 -3.76
C LEU A 160 -20.87 -2.44 -2.59
N ASP A 161 -21.71 -1.42 -2.74
CA ASP A 161 -22.82 -1.06 -1.83
C ASP A 161 -24.04 -0.74 -2.71
N CYS A 162 -24.45 -1.72 -3.51
CA CYS A 162 -25.44 -1.50 -4.58
C CYS A 162 -26.84 -1.15 -4.05
N ASP A 163 -27.13 -1.44 -2.78
CA ASP A 163 -28.35 -1.04 -2.09
C ASP A 163 -28.22 0.29 -1.31
N ASP A 164 -27.09 1.00 -1.46
CA ASP A 164 -26.77 2.31 -0.88
C ASP A 164 -26.97 2.37 0.66
N ASN A 165 -26.71 1.27 1.36
CA ASN A 165 -26.96 1.14 2.79
C ASN A 165 -25.72 1.43 3.66
N LEU A 166 -24.59 1.72 3.02
CA LEU A 166 -23.28 2.01 3.62
C LEU A 166 -22.59 0.79 4.25
N VAL A 167 -22.93 -0.42 3.78
CA VAL A 167 -22.31 -1.68 4.17
C VAL A 167 -21.95 -2.45 2.92
N LEU A 168 -20.69 -2.91 2.83
CA LEU A 168 -20.25 -3.71 1.70
C LEU A 168 -21.15 -4.94 1.48
N ASP A 169 -21.58 -5.13 0.24
CA ASP A 169 -22.42 -6.26 -0.17
C ASP A 169 -21.80 -7.60 0.25
N SER A 170 -20.48 -7.74 0.11
CA SER A 170 -19.71 -8.91 0.55
C SER A 170 -19.87 -9.21 2.05
N CYS A 171 -19.97 -8.17 2.87
CA CYS A 171 -20.18 -8.28 4.31
C CYS A 171 -21.64 -8.59 4.65
N GLN A 172 -22.60 -8.05 3.89
CA GLN A 172 -24.01 -8.40 4.01
C GLN A 172 -24.22 -9.89 3.72
N ILE A 173 -23.64 -10.39 2.62
CA ILE A 173 -23.68 -11.80 2.22
C ILE A 173 -22.97 -12.69 3.25
N THR A 174 -21.80 -12.27 3.76
CA THR A 174 -21.09 -13.00 4.81
C THR A 174 -21.91 -13.09 6.10
N ALA A 175 -22.62 -12.02 6.46
CA ALA A 175 -23.50 -12.00 7.64
C ALA A 175 -24.76 -12.86 7.43
N ASN A 176 -25.28 -12.91 6.21
CA ASN A 176 -26.44 -13.71 5.84
C ASN A 176 -26.35 -14.20 4.39
N ALA A 177 -25.85 -15.43 4.22
CA ALA A 177 -25.74 -16.08 2.90
C ALA A 177 -27.09 -16.41 2.23
N ALA A 178 -28.22 -16.05 2.85
CA ALA A 178 -29.54 -16.11 2.22
C ALA A 178 -29.92 -14.81 1.49
N LEU A 179 -29.01 -13.83 1.42
CA LEU A 179 -29.12 -12.63 0.59
C LEU A 179 -28.34 -12.77 -0.74
N ASP A 180 -27.91 -13.98 -1.06
CA ASP A 180 -27.18 -14.38 -2.28
C ASP A 180 -27.61 -15.83 -2.55
N CYS A 181 -28.83 -15.97 -3.06
CA CYS A 181 -29.50 -17.26 -3.15
C CYS A 181 -28.95 -18.15 -4.26
N ASP A 182 -28.40 -17.56 -5.32
CA ASP A 182 -27.79 -18.25 -6.45
C ASP A 182 -26.26 -18.47 -6.26
N THR A 183 -25.68 -17.82 -5.24
CA THR A 183 -24.29 -17.92 -4.79
C THR A 183 -23.25 -17.33 -5.74
N ASP A 184 -23.63 -16.33 -6.53
CA ASP A 184 -22.74 -15.65 -7.47
C ASP A 184 -21.89 -14.54 -6.83
N GLY A 185 -22.25 -14.13 -5.61
CA GLY A 185 -21.56 -13.13 -4.80
C GLY A 185 -22.08 -11.70 -4.99
N ILE A 186 -23.19 -11.52 -5.71
CA ILE A 186 -23.98 -10.30 -5.79
C ILE A 186 -25.12 -10.41 -4.77
N LEU A 187 -25.51 -9.27 -4.20
CA LEU A 187 -26.63 -9.23 -3.27
C LEU A 187 -27.93 -9.39 -4.06
N ASP A 188 -28.85 -10.26 -3.64
CA ASP A 188 -30.13 -10.53 -4.31
C ASP A 188 -30.88 -9.21 -4.65
N SER A 189 -30.83 -8.21 -3.75
CA SER A 189 -31.50 -6.92 -3.95
C SER A 189 -30.92 -6.06 -5.07
N CYS A 190 -29.79 -6.45 -5.64
CA CYS A 190 -29.08 -5.77 -6.70
C CYS A 190 -29.14 -6.50 -8.04
N GLU A 191 -29.88 -7.60 -8.06
CA GLU A 191 -30.10 -8.43 -9.22
C GLU A 191 -31.49 -8.18 -9.81
N THR A 192 -31.80 -8.94 -10.85
CA THR A 192 -33.09 -8.80 -11.54
C THR A 192 -34.14 -9.63 -10.81
N ASP A 193 -35.27 -9.00 -10.54
CA ASP A 193 -36.49 -9.61 -9.98
C ASP A 193 -37.64 -9.14 -10.89
N THR A 194 -37.89 -9.91 -11.95
CA THR A 194 -38.71 -9.53 -13.09
C THR A 194 -40.17 -9.29 -12.70
N ASP A 195 -40.72 -10.09 -11.79
CA ASP A 195 -42.09 -9.96 -11.29
C ASP A 195 -42.20 -9.14 -9.97
N SER A 196 -41.06 -8.85 -9.33
CA SER A 196 -40.95 -8.11 -8.07
C SER A 196 -41.59 -8.83 -6.86
N ASP A 197 -41.57 -10.16 -6.81
CA ASP A 197 -42.07 -10.94 -5.67
C ASP A 197 -41.09 -11.08 -4.50
N GLY A 198 -39.83 -10.68 -4.73
CA GLY A 198 -38.73 -10.74 -3.77
C GLY A 198 -37.83 -11.97 -3.93
N THR A 199 -38.01 -12.74 -5.00
CA THR A 199 -37.09 -13.79 -5.47
C THR A 199 -36.45 -13.30 -6.76
N ILE A 200 -35.12 -13.33 -6.86
CA ILE A 200 -34.45 -12.97 -8.11
C ILE A 200 -34.69 -14.03 -9.18
N ASP A 201 -34.62 -13.64 -10.45
CA ASP A 201 -34.82 -14.54 -11.60
C ASP A 201 -33.95 -15.81 -11.48
N ASP A 202 -32.68 -15.71 -11.06
CA ASP A 202 -31.78 -16.88 -10.94
C ASP A 202 -32.18 -17.89 -9.83
N CYS A 203 -33.11 -17.51 -8.95
CA CYS A 203 -33.67 -18.34 -7.87
C CYS A 203 -35.18 -18.56 -7.97
N ASP A 204 -35.85 -17.93 -8.94
CA ASP A 204 -37.27 -18.06 -9.19
C ASP A 204 -37.52 -19.18 -10.23
N PRO A 205 -38.45 -20.11 -9.99
CA PRO A 205 -38.90 -21.04 -11.03
C PRO A 205 -39.91 -20.47 -12.04
N ASP A 206 -40.40 -19.25 -11.85
CA ASP A 206 -41.44 -18.56 -12.65
C ASP A 206 -41.17 -17.04 -12.68
N ASP A 207 -40.13 -16.63 -13.40
CA ASP A 207 -39.51 -15.28 -13.35
C ASP A 207 -40.48 -14.10 -13.54
N ASP A 208 -41.56 -14.29 -14.31
CA ASP A 208 -42.56 -13.24 -14.59
C ASP A 208 -43.93 -13.49 -13.92
N ASN A 209 -44.03 -14.60 -13.18
CA ASN A 209 -45.16 -15.04 -12.36
C ASN A 209 -46.50 -15.02 -13.10
N ASP A 210 -46.46 -15.43 -14.38
CA ASP A 210 -47.65 -15.67 -15.19
C ASP A 210 -48.28 -17.06 -14.92
N GLY A 211 -47.60 -17.88 -14.12
CA GLY A 211 -48.02 -19.20 -13.67
C GLY A 211 -47.50 -20.35 -14.54
N VAL A 212 -46.57 -20.09 -15.45
CA VAL A 212 -45.88 -21.10 -16.27
C VAL A 212 -44.38 -21.04 -15.97
N ALA A 213 -43.86 -22.09 -15.34
CA ALA A 213 -42.43 -22.16 -15.01
C ALA A 213 -41.51 -22.01 -16.24
N ASP A 214 -40.37 -21.34 -16.08
CA ASP A 214 -39.46 -20.91 -17.18
C ASP A 214 -39.04 -22.04 -18.11
N GLY A 215 -38.84 -23.24 -17.55
CA GLY A 215 -38.45 -24.42 -18.31
C GLY A 215 -39.53 -24.94 -19.28
N ASP A 216 -40.79 -24.57 -19.05
CA ASP A 216 -41.93 -24.83 -19.91
C ASP A 216 -42.40 -23.59 -20.68
N ASP A 217 -41.91 -22.39 -20.34
CA ASP A 217 -42.34 -21.14 -20.95
C ASP A 217 -41.47 -20.70 -22.16
N SER A 218 -42.11 -20.08 -23.16
CA SER A 218 -41.42 -19.57 -24.35
C SER A 218 -40.89 -18.16 -24.21
N ASP A 219 -41.37 -17.37 -23.26
CA ASP A 219 -40.96 -15.99 -23.04
C ASP A 219 -40.81 -15.68 -21.53
N PRO A 220 -39.88 -16.34 -20.79
CA PRO A 220 -39.86 -16.38 -19.31
C PRO A 220 -39.85 -15.04 -18.56
N LEU A 221 -39.53 -13.94 -19.24
CA LEU A 221 -39.40 -12.61 -18.64
C LEU A 221 -40.56 -11.68 -19.04
N ASN A 222 -41.65 -12.22 -19.57
CA ASN A 222 -42.74 -11.44 -20.15
C ASN A 222 -44.10 -12.10 -19.90
N ASN A 223 -44.72 -11.68 -18.80
CA ASN A 223 -45.99 -12.18 -18.29
C ASN A 223 -47.23 -12.05 -19.20
N LEU A 224 -47.05 -11.57 -20.43
CA LEU A 224 -48.08 -11.52 -21.46
C LEU A 224 -47.96 -12.64 -22.50
N LEU A 225 -46.85 -13.38 -22.50
CA LEU A 225 -46.53 -14.42 -23.45
C LEU A 225 -46.14 -15.68 -22.69
N CYS A 226 -46.98 -16.71 -22.80
CA CYS A 226 -46.73 -18.00 -22.17
C CYS A 226 -46.33 -19.04 -23.24
N ARG A 227 -46.38 -20.33 -22.88
CA ARG A 227 -46.20 -21.46 -23.80
C ARG A 227 -47.34 -21.64 -24.82
N ASP A 228 -47.06 -21.95 -26.09
CA ASP A 228 -48.07 -22.44 -27.07
C ASP A 228 -47.87 -23.96 -27.35
N VAL A 229 -48.51 -24.82 -26.56
CA VAL A 229 -48.33 -26.30 -26.62
C VAL A 229 -48.86 -26.89 -27.92
N ASP A 230 -49.99 -26.38 -28.39
CA ASP A 230 -50.74 -26.95 -29.52
C ASP A 230 -50.53 -26.20 -30.84
N THR A 231 -49.72 -25.14 -30.82
CA THR A 231 -49.27 -24.33 -31.95
C THR A 231 -50.42 -23.63 -32.69
N ASP A 232 -51.47 -23.26 -31.96
CA ASP A 232 -52.65 -22.61 -32.53
C ASP A 232 -52.53 -21.07 -32.61
N GLY A 233 -51.46 -20.53 -32.02
CA GLY A 233 -51.13 -19.11 -31.97
C GLY A 233 -51.78 -18.34 -30.81
N CYS A 234 -52.35 -19.04 -29.83
CA CYS A 234 -52.74 -18.52 -28.53
C CYS A 234 -51.84 -19.12 -27.44
N ASP A 235 -51.43 -18.31 -26.47
CA ASP A 235 -50.56 -18.78 -25.39
C ASP A 235 -51.37 -19.46 -24.27
N ASP A 236 -50.89 -20.62 -23.83
CA ASP A 236 -51.43 -21.48 -22.76
C ASP A 236 -51.02 -20.97 -21.36
N CYS A 237 -51.36 -19.71 -21.06
CA CYS A 237 -51.16 -19.14 -19.75
C CYS A 237 -52.08 -19.77 -18.70
N SER A 238 -51.69 -19.73 -17.42
CA SER A 238 -52.53 -20.17 -16.28
C SER A 238 -53.92 -19.50 -16.21
N SER A 239 -54.11 -18.42 -16.97
CA SER A 239 -55.35 -17.61 -17.05
C SER A 239 -56.10 -17.65 -18.40
N GLY A 240 -55.72 -18.48 -19.38
CA GLY A 240 -56.35 -18.56 -20.70
C GLY A 240 -57.06 -19.89 -20.98
N THR A 241 -58.40 -19.87 -21.14
CA THR A 241 -59.21 -21.01 -21.62
C THR A 241 -59.36 -21.04 -23.13
#